data_AF-A0A933IPT6-F1
#
_entry.id   AF-A0A933IPT6-F1
#
_cell.length_a   1.000
_cell.length_b   1.000
_cell.length_c   1.000
_cell.angle_alpha   90.00
_cell.angle_beta   90.00
_cell.angle_gamma   90.00
#
_symmetry.space_group_name_H-M   'P 1'
#
loop_
_entity.id
_entity.type
_entity.pdbx_description
1 polymer ?
#
loop_
_entity_poly.entity_id
_entity_poly.type
_entity_poly.pdbx_seq_one_letter_code
_entity_poly.pdbx_strand_id
1 'polypeptide(L)' 'MRIDAPCLDCGSPIRVEMRDGVVQKADPEGIVGYTCVPFRDWFNDLPYA' A
#
# COMPACT_ATOMS: atom_id res chain seq x y z
N MET A 1 -6.44 -12.12 1.37
CA MET A 1 -6.40 -10.98 2.31
C MET A 1 -7.16 -9.82 1.70
N ARG A 2 -7.90 -9.08 2.52
CA ARG A 2 -8.59 -7.86 2.11
C ARG A 2 -8.14 -6.72 3.01
N ILE A 3 -7.86 -5.57 2.40
CA ILE A 3 -7.40 -4.35 3.07
C ILE A 3 -8.41 -3.26 2.74
N ASP A 4 -8.98 -2.64 3.77
CA ASP A 4 -9.84 -1.47 3.65
C ASP A 4 -9.16 -0.32 4.41
N ALA A 5 -8.97 0.82 3.74
CA ALA A 5 -8.30 2.00 4.30
C ALA A 5 -8.86 3.29 3.68
N PRO A 6 -8.77 4.44 4.34
CA PRO A 6 -9.06 5.73 3.70
C PRO A 6 -7.87 6.20 2.85
N CYS A 7 -8.15 6.94 1.78
CA CYS A 7 -7.14 7.68 1.02
C CYS A 7 -6.48 8.74 1.90
N LEU A 8 -5.15 8.81 1.86
CA LEU A 8 -4.37 9.74 2.68
C LEU A 8 -4.68 11.21 2.32
N ASP A 9 -4.97 11.50 1.05
CA ASP A 9 -5.17 12.87 0.59
C ASP A 9 -6.62 13.38 0.76
N CYS A 10 -7.61 12.53 0.46
CA CYS A 10 -9.02 12.94 0.38
C CYS A 10 -9.97 12.18 1.31
N GLY A 11 -9.49 11.14 1.99
CA GLY A 11 -10.30 10.34 2.92
C GLY A 11 -11.30 9.37 2.29
N SER A 12 -11.43 9.35 0.96
CA SER A 12 -12.29 8.39 0.24
C SER A 12 -11.88 6.95 0.52
N PRO A 13 -12.83 6.00 0.54
CA PRO A 13 -12.51 4.60 0.83
C PRO A 13 -11.65 3.98 -0.28
N ILE A 14 -10.66 3.20 0.13
CA ILE A 14 -9.79 2.37 -0.69
C ILE A 14 -9.96 0.92 -0.27
N ARG A 15 -10.10 0.02 -1.26
CA ARG A 15 -10.13 -1.43 -1.05
C ARG A 15 -9.11 -2.14 -1.93
N VAL A 16 -8.35 -3.03 -1.31
CA VAL A 16 -7.41 -3.93 -2.02
C VAL A 16 -7.70 -5.37 -1.63
N GLU A 17 -7.80 -6.24 -2.63
CA GLU A 17 -7.90 -7.70 -2.45
C GLU A 17 -6.63 -8.36 -2.96
N MET A 18 -5.97 -9.12 -2.09
CA MET A 18 -4.73 -9.85 -2.39
C MET A 18 -4.88 -11.33 -2.14
N ARG A 19 -4.23 -12.14 -2.98
CA ARG A 19 -4.12 -13.59 -2.82
C ARG A 19 -2.74 -14.04 -3.29
N ASP A 20 -2.07 -14.87 -2.49
CA ASP A 20 -0.77 -15.46 -2.80
C ASP A 20 0.29 -14.41 -3.21
N GLY A 21 0.31 -13.26 -2.51
CA GLY A 21 1.24 -12.16 -2.78
C GLY A 21 0.88 -11.28 -3.98
N VAL A 22 -0.19 -11.61 -4.71
CA VAL A 22 -0.63 -10.86 -5.90
C VAL A 22 -1.87 -10.02 -5.58
N VAL A 23 -1.88 -8.77 -6.04
CA VAL A 23 -3.07 -7.91 -6.01
C VAL A 23 -4.04 -8.38 -7.09
N GLN A 24 -5.22 -8.82 -6.68
CA GLN A 24 -6.28 -9.29 -7.58
C GLN A 24 -7.27 -8.18 -7.92
N LYS A 25 -7.53 -7.28 -6.96
CA LYS A 25 -8.43 -6.14 -7.14
C LYS A 25 -7.95 -4.91 -6.36
N ALA A 26 -8.07 -3.75 -6.98
CA ALA A 26 -7.76 -2.44 -6.44
C ALA A 26 -8.91 -1.49 -6.80
N ASP A 27 -9.55 -0.89 -5.80
CA ASP A 27 -10.65 0.07 -5.99
C ASP A 27 -10.45 1.28 -5.06
N PRO A 28 -10.20 2.49 -5.57
CA PRO A 28 -10.12 2.85 -7.00
C PRO A 28 -8.90 2.23 -7.72
N GLU A 29 -8.89 2.25 -9.05
CA GLU A 29 -7.68 1.87 -9.81
C GLU A 29 -6.55 2.90 -9.61
N GLY A 30 -5.29 2.46 -9.73
CA GLY A 30 -4.13 3.35 -9.63
C GLY A 30 -3.74 3.78 -8.21
N ILE A 31 -4.13 3.03 -7.18
CA ILE A 31 -3.72 3.28 -5.79
C ILE A 31 -2.18 3.27 -5.68
N VAL A 32 -1.65 4.27 -4.97
CA VAL A 32 -0.22 4.37 -4.65
C VAL A 32 -0.03 4.28 -3.14
N GLY A 33 0.93 3.47 -2.71
CA GLY A 33 1.38 3.43 -1.32
C GLY A 33 2.48 4.46 -1.08
N TYR A 34 2.35 5.26 -0.03
CA TYR A 34 3.42 6.14 0.45
C TYR A 34 4.15 5.47 1.61
N THR A 35 5.48 5.47 1.56
CA THR A 35 6.33 5.04 2.67
C THR A 35 7.38 6.10 2.94
N CYS A 36 7.63 6.39 4.22
CA CYS A 36 8.64 7.32 4.69
C CYS A 36 9.58 6.62 5.66
N VAL A 37 10.41 5.72 5.12
CA VAL A 37 11.45 5.06 5.90
C VAL A 37 12.64 6.01 6.05
N PRO A 38 13.12 6.32 7.27
CA PRO A 38 14.35 7.08 7.43
C PRO A 38 15.49 6.42 6.67
N PHE A 39 16.30 7.20 5.95
CA PHE A 39 17.38 6.67 5.09
C PHE A 39 18.30 5.67 5.82
N ARG A 40 18.51 5.85 7.13
CA ARG A 40 19.33 4.95 7.95
C ARG A 40 18.76 3.54 8.10
N ASP A 41 17.44 3.39 7.94
CA ASP A 41 16.72 2.14 8.19
C ASP A 41 16.38 1.38 6.89
N TRP A 42 16.66 1.96 5.72
CA TRP A 42 16.49 1.31 4.41
C TRP A 42 17.21 -0.03 4.29
N PHE A 43 18.43 -0.14 4.86
CA PHE A 43 19.20 -1.38 4.82
C PHE A 43 18.58 -2.51 5.67
N ASN A 44 17.70 -2.18 6.61
CA ASN A 44 17.01 -3.16 7.45
C ASN A 44 15.68 -3.64 6.82
N ASP A 45 15.11 -2.86 5.90
CA ASP A 45 13.80 -3.10 5.27
C ASP A 45 13.87 -2.97 3.73
N LEU A 46 14.75 -3.78 3.12
CA LEU A 46 15.01 -3.84 1.67
C LEU A 46 13.77 -3.91 0.75
N PRO A 47 12.61 -4.51 1.12
CA PRO A 47 11.43 -4.51 0.25
C PRO A 47 10.80 -3.12 0.04
N TYR A 48 11.18 -2.14 0.86
CA TYR A 48 10.69 -0.76 0.82
C TYR A 48 11.75 0.26 0.33
N ALA A 49 12.96 -0.21 -0.01
CA ALA A 49 14.04 0.56 -0.63
C ALA A 49 13.96 0.51 -2.16
#